data_AF-A0A7C6NFT0-F1
#
_entry.id   AF-A0A7C6NFT0-F1
#
_cell.length_a   1.000
_cell.length_b   1.000
_cell.length_c   1.000
_cell.angle_alpha   90.00
_cell.angle_beta   90.00
_cell.angle_gamma   90.00
#
_symmetry.space_group_name_H-M   'P 1'
#
loop_
_entity.id
_entity.type
_entity.pdbx_description
1 polymer ?
#
loop_
_entity_poly.entity_id
_entity_poly.type
_entity_poly.pdbx_seq_one_letter_code
_entity_poly.pdbx_strand_id
1 'polypeptide(L)'
;MLRNITIGQYLAGNSVIHNLDPRMKIIITIMMITALFFIDSFLGYALFFLAVIIIVYLSRIPPIRILRGLKPVLFLVMLTLILHVFFTKGGDLIWRWGFISIESEGLYTGFFMVTRILLLVVFTSLLTLTTSPLELTDGIEYLLGPLKRIGVPASELAMMMTIALRFIPTLLEEADKIMKAQMARGADFESGNIVKRARNLIPLLVPLFISAFRRADDLALAMESRCYHGGEGRTRLYELKIGIRDFIALGLSIILSLIFIIF
;
A
#
# COMPACT_ATOMS: atom_id res chain seq x y z
N MET A 1 -24.15 -6.90 4.13
CA MET A 1 -23.61 -5.74 3.39
C MET A 1 -22.08 -5.71 3.36
N LEU A 2 -21.38 -6.34 4.31
CA LEU A 2 -19.91 -6.23 4.45
C LEU A 2 -19.09 -7.26 3.64
N ARG A 3 -19.75 -8.19 2.93
CA ARG A 3 -19.13 -9.36 2.28
C ARG A 3 -18.28 -9.04 1.04
N ASN A 4 -18.29 -7.79 0.57
CA ASN A 4 -17.58 -7.33 -0.63
C ASN A 4 -16.39 -6.39 -0.33
N ILE A 5 -15.97 -6.27 0.93
CA ILE A 5 -14.73 -5.57 1.24
C ILE A 5 -13.58 -6.48 0.83
N THR A 6 -13.03 -6.26 -0.37
CA THR A 6 -11.75 -6.87 -0.78
C THR A 6 -10.68 -6.32 0.15
N ILE A 7 -10.32 -7.10 1.19
CA ILE A 7 -9.25 -6.76 2.12
C ILE A 7 -7.93 -7.01 1.40
N GLY A 8 -7.23 -5.93 1.08
CA GLY A 8 -6.07 -5.96 0.20
C GLY A 8 -6.48 -5.99 -1.28
N GLN A 9 -5.79 -5.18 -2.09
CA GLN A 9 -5.98 -5.17 -3.54
C GLN A 9 -5.20 -6.27 -4.25
N TYR A 10 -4.56 -7.18 -3.51
CA TYR A 10 -3.71 -8.24 -4.05
C TYR A 10 -4.46 -9.05 -5.11
N LEU A 11 -3.85 -9.17 -6.28
CA LEU A 11 -4.32 -10.00 -7.37
C LEU A 11 -3.47 -11.26 -7.38
N ALA A 12 -4.09 -12.38 -7.02
CA ALA A 12 -3.42 -13.67 -7.15
C ALA A 12 -3.06 -13.90 -8.62
N GLY A 13 -1.77 -14.05 -8.91
CA GLY A 13 -1.25 -14.21 -10.25
C GLY A 13 0.10 -14.94 -10.24
N ASN A 14 0.39 -15.67 -11.32
CA ASN A 14 1.62 -16.47 -11.46
C ASN A 14 2.59 -15.80 -12.44
N SER A 15 2.96 -14.54 -12.19
CA SER A 15 3.92 -13.83 -13.04
C SER A 15 5.35 -13.89 -12.49
N VAL A 16 6.34 -13.54 -13.32
CA VAL A 16 7.74 -13.45 -12.90
C VAL A 16 7.88 -12.52 -11.70
N ILE A 17 7.15 -11.41 -11.71
CA ILE A 17 7.17 -10.40 -10.65
C ILE A 17 6.41 -10.90 -9.42
N HIS A 18 5.28 -11.59 -9.56
CA HIS A 18 4.56 -12.13 -8.39
C HIS A 18 5.44 -13.11 -7.60
N ASN A 19 6.25 -13.91 -8.28
CA ASN A 19 7.13 -14.92 -7.67
C ASN A 19 8.44 -14.36 -7.09
N LEU A 20 8.73 -13.06 -7.20
CA LEU A 20 9.91 -12.47 -6.55
C LEU A 20 9.73 -12.42 -5.03
N ASP A 21 10.85 -12.51 -4.31
CA ASP A 21 10.88 -12.43 -2.87
C ASP A 21 10.33 -11.06 -2.38
N PRO A 22 9.36 -11.04 -1.44
CA PRO A 22 8.75 -9.82 -0.92
C PRO A 22 9.77 -8.81 -0.37
N ARG A 23 10.85 -9.28 0.26
CA ARG A 23 11.91 -8.42 0.83
C ARG A 23 12.58 -7.62 -0.28
N MET A 24 12.89 -8.29 -1.37
CA MET A 24 13.58 -7.71 -2.52
C MET A 24 12.67 -6.75 -3.26
N LYS A 25 11.38 -7.07 -3.40
CA LYS A 25 10.38 -6.12 -3.93
C LYS A 25 10.28 -4.85 -3.09
N ILE A 26 10.25 -4.96 -1.76
CA ILE A 26 10.19 -3.79 -0.86
C ILE A 26 11.44 -2.92 -1.04
N ILE A 27 12.64 -3.53 -1.02
CA ILE A 27 13.91 -2.82 -1.23
C ILE A 27 13.93 -2.13 -2.59
N ILE A 28 13.61 -2.85 -3.67
CA ILE A 28 13.54 -2.30 -5.03
C ILE A 28 12.54 -1.16 -5.11
N THR A 29 11.38 -1.31 -4.44
CA THR A 29 10.34 -0.30 -4.46
C THR A 29 10.82 0.99 -3.80
N ILE A 30 11.40 0.90 -2.60
CA ILE A 30 11.96 2.04 -1.87
C ILE A 30 13.06 2.70 -2.69
N MET A 31 13.99 1.91 -3.23
CA MET A 31 15.12 2.40 -4.02
C MET A 31 14.64 3.17 -5.27
N MET A 32 13.70 2.63 -6.02
CA MET A 32 13.17 3.27 -7.23
C MET A 32 12.34 4.52 -6.92
N ILE A 33 11.62 4.54 -5.79
CA ILE A 33 10.95 5.76 -5.30
C ILE A 33 11.98 6.84 -5.03
N THR A 34 13.07 6.51 -4.31
CA THR A 34 14.13 7.48 -4.04
C THR A 34 14.81 7.95 -5.32
N ALA A 35 15.09 7.04 -6.27
CA ALA A 35 15.71 7.38 -7.54
C ALA A 35 14.85 8.34 -8.38
N LEU A 36 13.52 8.18 -8.37
CA LEU A 36 12.60 9.06 -9.10
C LEU A 36 12.69 10.54 -8.66
N PHE A 37 13.05 10.80 -7.40
CA PHE A 37 13.22 12.18 -6.92
C PHE A 37 14.48 12.87 -7.45
N PHE A 38 15.49 12.11 -7.87
CA PHE A 38 16.72 12.65 -8.46
C PHE A 38 16.58 12.97 -9.96
N ILE A 39 15.47 12.56 -10.60
CA ILE A 39 15.26 12.80 -12.02
C ILE A 39 14.80 14.23 -12.28
N ASP A 40 15.58 14.96 -13.07
CA ASP A 40 15.29 16.33 -13.48
C ASP A 40 15.08 16.49 -15.01
N SER A 41 15.50 15.52 -15.82
CA SER A 41 15.31 15.56 -17.29
C SER A 41 14.06 14.84 -17.79
N PHE A 42 13.48 15.36 -18.88
CA PHE A 42 12.37 14.70 -19.60
C PHE A 42 12.71 13.27 -20.03
N LEU A 43 13.97 13.03 -20.44
CA LEU A 43 14.43 11.71 -20.87
C LEU A 43 14.46 10.71 -19.71
N GLY A 44 14.85 11.15 -18.50
CA GLY A 44 14.80 10.31 -17.30
C GLY A 44 13.37 9.86 -16.95
N TYR A 45 12.38 10.76 -17.02
CA TYR A 45 10.97 10.40 -16.81
C TYR A 45 10.44 9.44 -17.88
N ALA A 46 10.81 9.65 -19.13
CA ALA A 46 10.43 8.76 -20.23
C ALA A 46 11.01 7.34 -20.03
N LEU A 47 12.28 7.25 -19.59
CA LEU A 47 12.93 5.97 -19.31
C LEU A 47 12.30 5.26 -18.09
N PHE A 48 11.95 6.01 -17.05
CA PHE A 48 11.22 5.47 -15.90
C PHE A 48 9.83 4.96 -16.30
N PHE A 49 9.08 5.73 -17.10
CA PHE A 49 7.78 5.32 -17.60
C PHE A 49 7.86 4.04 -18.45
N LEU A 50 8.90 3.92 -19.30
CA LEU A 50 9.17 2.69 -20.06
C LEU A 50 9.45 1.50 -19.13
N ALA A 51 10.28 1.68 -18.10
CA ALA A 51 10.55 0.64 -17.11
C ALA A 51 9.26 0.18 -16.40
N VAL A 52 8.38 1.12 -16.02
CA VAL A 52 7.06 0.80 -15.44
C VAL A 52 6.21 -0.02 -16.41
N ILE A 53 6.13 0.36 -17.69
CA ILE A 53 5.37 -0.41 -18.69
C ILE A 53 5.89 -1.85 -18.80
N ILE A 54 7.20 -2.03 -18.85
CA ILE A 54 7.83 -3.36 -18.93
C ILE A 54 7.46 -4.19 -17.69
N ILE A 55 7.52 -3.60 -16.50
CA ILE A 55 7.16 -4.26 -15.24
C ILE A 55 5.66 -4.59 -15.22
N VAL A 56 4.78 -3.71 -15.67
CA VAL A 56 3.33 -3.98 -15.77
C VAL A 56 3.06 -5.17 -16.70
N TYR A 57 3.72 -5.19 -17.86
CA TYR A 57 3.61 -6.26 -18.84
C TYR A 57 4.10 -7.60 -18.27
N LEU A 58 5.28 -7.62 -17.64
CA LEU A 58 5.83 -8.79 -16.95
C LEU A 58 4.97 -9.23 -15.75
N SER A 59 4.24 -8.30 -15.13
CA SER A 59 3.33 -8.57 -14.03
C SER A 59 2.04 -9.23 -14.48
N ARG A 60 1.69 -9.13 -15.77
CA ARG A 60 0.39 -9.59 -16.33
C ARG A 60 -0.82 -9.02 -15.57
N ILE A 61 -0.68 -7.80 -15.03
CA ILE A 61 -1.76 -7.11 -14.33
C ILE A 61 -2.64 -6.41 -15.37
N PRO A 62 -3.98 -6.55 -15.30
CA PRO A 62 -4.86 -5.85 -16.22
C PRO A 62 -4.77 -4.33 -15.98
N PRO A 63 -4.50 -3.51 -17.01
CA PRO A 63 -4.22 -2.08 -16.87
C PRO A 63 -5.38 -1.30 -16.25
N ILE A 64 -6.61 -1.79 -16.42
CA ILE A 64 -7.82 -1.21 -15.79
C ILE A 64 -7.73 -1.16 -14.26
N ARG A 65 -7.00 -2.09 -13.63
CA ARG A 65 -6.82 -2.13 -12.17
C ARG A 65 -5.86 -1.03 -11.71
N ILE A 66 -4.79 -0.81 -12.46
CA ILE A 66 -3.81 0.26 -12.21
C ILE A 66 -4.49 1.62 -12.37
N LEU A 67 -5.25 1.81 -13.46
CA LEU A 67 -6.00 3.05 -13.71
C LEU A 67 -7.04 3.34 -12.62
N ARG A 68 -7.65 2.31 -12.02
CA ARG A 68 -8.56 2.48 -10.88
C ARG A 68 -7.83 2.99 -9.63
N GLY A 69 -6.57 2.58 -9.44
CA GLY A 69 -5.70 3.10 -8.38
C GLY A 69 -5.35 4.58 -8.53
N LEU A 70 -5.33 5.10 -9.75
CA LEU A 70 -5.11 6.53 -10.03
C LEU A 70 -6.32 7.40 -9.69
N LYS A 71 -7.54 6.85 -9.73
CA LYS A 71 -8.79 7.62 -9.59
C LYS A 71 -8.86 8.50 -8.33
N PRO A 72 -8.48 8.03 -7.12
CA PRO A 72 -8.47 8.86 -5.91
C PRO A 72 -7.42 9.98 -5.98
N VAL A 73 -6.31 9.75 -6.68
CA VAL A 73 -5.18 10.68 -6.75
C VAL A 73 -5.37 11.73 -7.85
N LEU A 74 -6.29 11.51 -8.80
CA LEU A 74 -6.61 12.49 -9.86
C LEU A 74 -6.98 13.86 -9.30
N PHE A 75 -7.68 13.92 -8.16
CA PHE A 75 -7.98 15.19 -7.50
C PHE A 75 -6.70 15.92 -7.08
N LEU A 76 -5.76 15.21 -6.46
CA LEU A 76 -4.47 15.77 -6.06
C LEU A 76 -3.65 16.21 -7.27
N VAL A 77 -3.59 15.38 -8.32
CA VAL A 77 -2.86 15.67 -9.57
C VAL A 77 -3.39 16.92 -10.27
N MET A 78 -4.72 17.06 -10.36
CA MET A 78 -5.32 18.26 -10.93
C MET A 78 -5.03 19.49 -10.07
N LEU A 79 -5.14 19.36 -8.75
CA LEU A 79 -4.81 20.45 -7.82
C LEU A 79 -3.35 20.87 -7.95
N THR A 80 -2.40 19.93 -8.02
CA THR A 80 -0.97 20.24 -8.14
C THR A 80 -0.65 20.90 -9.47
N LEU A 81 -1.27 20.47 -10.57
CA LEU A 81 -1.13 21.10 -11.88
C LEU A 81 -1.61 22.56 -11.83
N ILE A 82 -2.82 22.77 -11.32
CA ILE A 82 -3.42 24.12 -11.17
C ILE A 82 -2.52 25.01 -10.32
N LEU A 83 -2.03 24.51 -9.17
CA LEU A 83 -1.16 25.28 -8.30
C LEU A 83 0.15 25.66 -8.99
N HIS A 84 0.83 24.75 -9.68
CA HIS A 84 2.08 25.09 -10.35
C HIS A 84 1.87 26.03 -11.54
N VAL A 85 0.81 25.85 -12.33
CA VAL A 85 0.52 26.71 -13.48
C VAL A 85 0.20 28.15 -13.07
N PHE A 86 -0.42 28.36 -11.89
CA PHE A 86 -0.83 29.69 -11.44
C PHE A 86 0.08 30.36 -10.41
N PHE A 87 0.80 29.59 -9.58
CA PHE A 87 1.61 30.13 -8.48
C PHE A 87 3.11 30.05 -8.74
N THR A 88 3.58 29.18 -9.64
CA THR A 88 5.00 29.14 -10.02
C THR A 88 5.25 30.19 -11.10
N LYS A 89 6.07 31.18 -10.75
CA LYS A 89 6.48 32.28 -11.63
C LYS A 89 7.93 32.08 -12.05
N GLY A 90 8.20 32.22 -13.34
CA GLY A 90 9.49 32.16 -13.99
C GLY A 90 9.37 31.85 -15.49
N GLY A 91 10.32 32.37 -16.28
CA GLY A 91 10.39 32.16 -17.73
C GLY A 91 9.56 33.13 -18.58
N ASP A 92 9.20 32.68 -19.78
CA ASP A 92 8.50 33.49 -20.77
C ASP A 92 7.00 33.59 -20.44
N LEU A 93 6.45 34.79 -20.60
CA LEU A 93 5.06 35.09 -20.32
C LEU A 93 4.18 34.60 -21.49
N ILE A 94 3.54 33.45 -21.33
CA ILE A 94 2.69 32.85 -22.38
C ILE A 94 1.32 33.53 -22.39
N TRP A 95 0.73 33.75 -21.21
CA TRP A 95 -0.58 34.37 -21.08
C TRP A 95 -0.72 35.09 -19.75
N ARG A 96 -1.37 36.26 -19.76
CA ARG A 96 -1.62 37.04 -18.55
C ARG A 96 -3.05 37.54 -18.55
N TRP A 97 -3.75 37.27 -17.46
CA TRP A 97 -5.07 37.82 -17.19
C TRP A 97 -5.14 38.32 -15.75
N GLY A 98 -5.08 39.65 -15.58
CA GLY A 98 -5.11 40.31 -14.27
C GLY A 98 -3.92 39.94 -13.38
N PHE A 99 -4.20 39.44 -12.17
CA PHE A 99 -3.22 38.99 -11.17
C PHE A 99 -2.64 37.58 -11.48
N ILE A 100 -3.20 36.89 -12.47
CA ILE A 100 -2.82 35.53 -12.86
C ILE A 100 -1.95 35.60 -14.12
N SER A 101 -0.68 35.22 -13.99
CA SER A 101 0.25 35.02 -15.11
C SER A 101 0.50 33.52 -15.27
N ILE A 102 0.37 33.01 -16.49
CA ILE A 102 0.82 31.68 -16.88
C ILE A 102 2.18 31.86 -17.54
N GLU A 103 3.20 31.33 -16.88
CA GLU A 103 4.59 31.43 -17.28
C GLU A 103 5.12 30.04 -17.65
N SER A 104 6.07 29.97 -18.58
CA SER A 104 6.54 28.69 -19.14
C SER A 104 7.12 27.73 -18.09
N GLU A 105 7.75 28.27 -17.04
CA GLU A 105 8.34 27.47 -15.96
C GLU A 105 7.29 26.82 -15.06
N GLY A 106 6.15 27.48 -14.83
CA GLY A 106 5.04 26.90 -14.08
C GLY A 106 4.38 25.74 -14.82
N LEU A 107 4.28 25.83 -16.15
CA LEU A 107 3.79 24.74 -16.99
C LEU A 107 4.78 23.55 -16.97
N TYR A 108 6.07 23.82 -17.13
CA TYR A 108 7.13 22.80 -17.10
C TYR A 108 7.13 22.08 -15.75
N THR A 109 7.32 22.80 -14.66
CA THR A 109 7.38 22.24 -13.30
C THR A 109 6.10 21.51 -12.93
N GLY A 110 4.93 22.06 -13.30
CA GLY A 110 3.65 21.41 -13.10
C GLY A 110 3.55 20.07 -13.83
N PHE A 111 3.99 20.00 -15.08
CA PHE A 111 4.03 18.76 -15.85
C PHE A 111 4.96 17.70 -15.23
N PHE A 112 6.16 18.08 -14.80
CA PHE A 112 7.09 17.17 -14.11
C PHE A 112 6.52 16.65 -12.81
N MET A 113 5.93 17.51 -11.99
CA MET A 113 5.33 17.12 -10.72
C MET A 113 4.14 16.18 -10.90
N VAL A 114 3.26 16.45 -11.86
CA VAL A 114 2.14 15.56 -12.18
C VAL A 114 2.65 14.20 -12.66
N THR A 115 3.62 14.19 -13.58
CA THR A 115 4.20 12.94 -14.09
C THR A 115 4.86 12.15 -12.97
N ARG A 116 5.64 12.81 -12.09
CA ARG A 116 6.27 12.21 -10.91
C ARG A 116 5.25 11.56 -9.99
N ILE A 117 4.17 12.26 -9.65
CA ILE A 117 3.11 11.73 -8.78
C ILE A 117 2.43 10.52 -9.43
N LEU A 118 2.08 10.59 -10.72
CA LEU A 118 1.45 9.48 -11.44
C LEU A 118 2.36 8.24 -11.45
N LEU A 119 3.64 8.41 -11.77
CA LEU A 119 4.63 7.32 -11.75
C LEU A 119 4.79 6.71 -10.36
N LEU A 120 4.87 7.55 -9.32
CA LEU A 120 4.93 7.10 -7.93
C LEU A 120 3.74 6.21 -7.56
N VAL A 121 2.54 6.67 -7.87
CA VAL A 121 1.31 5.94 -7.53
C VAL A 121 1.22 4.64 -8.32
N VAL A 122 1.50 4.67 -9.62
CA VAL A 122 1.48 3.45 -10.44
C VAL A 122 2.50 2.44 -9.90
N PHE A 123 3.74 2.87 -9.68
CA PHE A 123 4.81 1.96 -9.27
C PHE A 123 4.59 1.39 -7.86
N THR A 124 4.18 2.21 -6.89
CA THR A 124 3.82 1.72 -5.54
C THR A 124 2.61 0.80 -5.56
N SER A 125 1.61 1.07 -6.42
CA SER A 125 0.45 0.19 -6.55
C SER A 125 0.84 -1.21 -7.02
N LEU A 126 1.87 -1.36 -7.85
CA LEU A 126 2.35 -2.68 -8.31
C LEU A 126 2.82 -3.53 -7.13
N LEU A 127 3.49 -2.98 -6.13
CA LEU A 127 3.89 -3.72 -4.94
C LEU A 127 2.66 -4.31 -4.23
N THR A 128 1.63 -3.50 -4.03
CA THR A 128 0.38 -3.91 -3.34
C THR A 128 -0.51 -4.84 -4.15
N LEU A 129 -0.44 -4.79 -5.48
CA LEU A 129 -1.17 -5.66 -6.38
C LEU A 129 -0.48 -7.02 -6.55
N THR A 130 0.86 -7.06 -6.51
CA THR A 130 1.67 -8.26 -6.79
C THR A 130 2.14 -9.02 -5.55
N THR A 131 1.94 -8.48 -4.35
CA THR A 131 2.41 -9.08 -3.10
C THR A 131 1.28 -9.09 -2.07
N SER A 132 1.05 -10.23 -1.44
CA SER A 132 -0.02 -10.34 -0.45
C SER A 132 0.32 -9.58 0.84
N PRO A 133 -0.67 -9.09 1.60
CA PRO A 133 -0.42 -8.41 2.88
C PRO A 133 0.37 -9.24 3.90
N LEU A 134 0.20 -10.56 3.89
CA LEU A 134 0.92 -11.49 4.76
C LEU A 134 2.40 -11.55 4.37
N GLU A 135 2.70 -11.74 3.08
CA GLU A 135 4.07 -11.74 2.55
C GLU A 135 4.78 -10.39 2.74
N LEU A 136 4.04 -9.27 2.63
CA LEU A 136 4.57 -7.95 2.96
C LEU A 136 4.95 -7.84 4.44
N THR A 137 4.13 -8.40 5.34
CA THR A 137 4.40 -8.43 6.77
C THR A 137 5.66 -9.25 7.08
N ASP A 138 5.80 -10.44 6.47
CA ASP A 138 6.98 -11.29 6.62
C ASP A 138 8.25 -10.63 6.04
N GLY A 139 8.10 -9.90 4.93
CA GLY A 139 9.16 -9.11 4.31
C GLY A 139 9.63 -7.99 5.23
N ILE A 140 8.70 -7.20 5.78
CA ILE A 140 9.00 -6.12 6.72
C ILE A 140 9.65 -6.66 8.00
N GLU A 141 9.14 -7.77 8.56
CA GLU A 141 9.73 -8.40 9.74
C GLU A 141 11.22 -8.69 9.52
N TYR A 142 11.56 -9.31 8.39
CA TYR A 142 12.94 -9.65 8.08
C TYR A 142 13.81 -8.40 7.92
N LEU A 143 13.31 -7.37 7.23
CA LEU A 143 14.01 -6.09 7.06
C LEU A 143 14.22 -5.35 8.40
N LEU A 144 13.32 -5.54 9.37
CA LEU A 144 13.44 -5.00 10.73
C LEU A 144 14.25 -5.91 11.68
N GLY A 145 14.57 -7.14 11.28
CA GLY A 145 15.38 -8.09 12.04
C GLY A 145 16.70 -7.52 12.61
N PRO A 146 17.53 -6.77 11.85
CA PRO A 146 18.76 -6.19 12.40
C PRO A 146 18.50 -5.14 13.50
N LEU A 147 17.36 -4.45 13.46
CA LEU A 147 16.96 -3.49 14.49
C LEU A 147 16.52 -4.16 15.79
N LYS A 148 16.35 -5.50 15.81
CA LYS A 148 16.12 -6.25 17.05
C LYS A 148 17.21 -6.01 18.09
N ARG A 149 18.46 -5.79 17.66
CA ARG A 149 19.59 -5.48 18.54
C ARG A 149 19.44 -4.14 19.28
N ILE A 150 18.64 -3.23 18.75
CA ILE A 150 18.38 -1.90 19.30
C ILE A 150 17.07 -1.91 20.15
N GLY A 151 16.48 -3.10 20.36
CA GLY A 151 15.27 -3.28 21.16
C GLY A 151 13.96 -3.21 20.36
N VAL A 152 14.00 -3.24 19.02
CA VAL A 152 12.79 -3.29 18.20
C VAL A 152 12.19 -4.71 18.20
N PRO A 153 10.93 -4.91 18.67
CA PRO A 153 10.31 -6.24 18.75
C PRO A 153 9.71 -6.68 17.40
N ALA A 154 10.57 -6.88 16.39
CA ALA A 154 10.16 -7.15 15.02
C ALA A 154 9.26 -8.40 14.89
N SER A 155 9.59 -9.49 15.60
CA SER A 155 8.84 -10.75 15.54
C SER A 155 7.49 -10.67 16.22
N GLU A 156 7.37 -9.94 17.32
CA GLU A 156 6.10 -9.68 18.00
C GLU A 156 5.19 -8.81 17.14
N LEU A 157 5.74 -7.79 16.46
CA LEU A 157 4.99 -6.97 15.51
C LEU A 157 4.46 -7.81 14.34
N ALA A 158 5.29 -8.69 13.77
CA ALA A 158 4.87 -9.59 12.70
C ALA A 158 3.77 -10.56 13.14
N MET A 159 3.87 -11.09 14.37
CA MET A 159 2.84 -11.91 14.98
C MET A 159 1.51 -11.15 15.13
N MET A 160 1.54 -9.94 15.70
CA MET A 160 0.35 -9.10 15.87
C MET A 160 -0.31 -8.79 14.53
N MET A 161 0.49 -8.42 13.53
CA MET A 161 0.00 -8.16 12.17
C MET A 161 -0.61 -9.40 11.51
N THR A 162 0.03 -10.57 11.65
CA THR A 162 -0.49 -11.85 11.13
C THR A 162 -1.82 -12.22 11.79
N ILE A 163 -1.91 -12.08 13.11
CA ILE A 163 -3.14 -12.32 13.88
C ILE A 163 -4.23 -11.36 13.43
N ALA A 164 -3.92 -10.07 13.30
CA ALA A 164 -4.86 -9.05 12.83
C ALA A 164 -5.38 -9.38 11.43
N LEU A 165 -4.49 -9.60 10.44
CA LEU A 165 -4.87 -9.93 9.07
C LEU A 165 -5.75 -11.18 9.00
N ARG A 166 -5.48 -12.19 9.83
CA ARG A 166 -6.31 -13.41 9.93
C ARG A 166 -7.68 -13.16 10.57
N PHE A 167 -7.76 -12.27 11.57
CA PHE A 167 -9.02 -11.99 12.26
C PHE A 167 -9.91 -10.96 11.57
N ILE A 168 -9.38 -10.08 10.72
CA ILE A 168 -10.20 -9.08 10.02
C ILE A 168 -11.39 -9.73 9.27
N PRO A 169 -11.21 -10.77 8.43
CA PRO A 169 -12.33 -11.42 7.76
C PRO A 169 -13.37 -11.97 8.74
N THR A 170 -12.91 -12.65 9.80
CA THR A 170 -13.82 -13.25 10.79
C THR A 170 -14.58 -12.20 11.59
N LEU A 171 -13.94 -11.08 11.94
CA LEU A 171 -14.59 -9.96 12.63
C LEU A 171 -15.63 -9.27 11.73
N LEU A 172 -15.37 -9.14 10.43
CA LEU A 172 -16.36 -8.61 9.48
C LEU A 172 -17.58 -9.53 9.33
N GLU A 173 -17.37 -10.84 9.28
CA GLU A 173 -18.48 -11.81 9.26
C GLU A 173 -19.31 -11.75 10.54
N GLU A 174 -18.66 -11.62 11.69
CA GLU A 174 -19.30 -11.50 12.98
C GLU A 174 -20.07 -10.18 13.11
N ALA A 175 -19.49 -9.06 12.65
CA ALA A 175 -20.18 -7.79 12.56
C ALA A 175 -21.42 -7.86 11.66
N ASP A 176 -21.34 -8.52 10.49
CA ASP A 176 -22.50 -8.69 9.58
C ASP A 176 -23.60 -9.55 10.23
N LYS A 177 -23.23 -10.59 11.01
CA LYS A 177 -24.18 -11.41 11.79
C LYS A 177 -24.86 -10.60 12.89
N ILE A 178 -24.10 -9.86 13.70
CA ILE A 178 -24.63 -9.03 14.78
C ILE A 178 -25.54 -7.95 14.21
N MET A 179 -25.12 -7.29 13.13
CA MET A 179 -25.90 -6.25 12.46
C MET A 179 -27.25 -6.79 12.00
N LYS A 180 -27.29 -7.94 11.30
CA LYS A 180 -28.53 -8.59 10.88
C LYS A 180 -29.43 -8.99 12.05
N ALA A 181 -28.85 -9.49 13.14
CA ALA A 181 -29.59 -9.85 14.35
C ALA A 181 -30.22 -8.62 15.03
N GLN A 182 -29.50 -7.50 15.10
CA GLN A 182 -30.03 -6.25 15.64
C GLN A 182 -31.10 -5.64 14.73
N MET A 183 -30.94 -5.70 13.40
CA MET A 183 -31.98 -5.29 12.44
C MET A 183 -33.27 -6.09 12.63
N ALA A 184 -33.18 -7.41 12.83
CA ALA A 184 -34.34 -8.25 13.13
C ALA A 184 -35.03 -7.90 14.47
N ARG A 185 -34.31 -7.26 15.40
CA ARG A 185 -34.83 -6.74 16.68
C ARG A 185 -35.32 -5.29 16.58
N GLY A 186 -35.38 -4.71 15.38
CA GLY A 186 -35.89 -3.36 15.15
C GLY A 186 -34.83 -2.25 15.24
N ALA A 187 -33.54 -2.59 15.30
CA ALA A 187 -32.48 -1.58 15.20
C ALA A 187 -32.37 -1.07 13.76
N ASP A 188 -32.37 0.25 13.60
CA ASP A 188 -32.22 0.91 12.31
C ASP A 188 -30.86 1.59 12.22
N PHE A 189 -30.00 1.10 11.33
CA PHE A 189 -28.64 1.61 11.14
C PHE A 189 -28.53 2.66 10.02
N GLU A 190 -29.54 2.76 9.16
CA GLU A 190 -29.48 3.56 7.94
C GLU A 190 -30.29 4.84 8.03
N SER A 191 -31.34 4.91 8.84
CA SER A 191 -32.20 6.11 8.91
C SER A 191 -31.82 7.09 10.03
N GLY A 192 -32.24 8.36 9.85
CA GLY A 192 -32.11 9.42 10.85
C GLY A 192 -30.83 10.25 10.81
N ASN A 193 -30.70 11.16 11.77
CA ASN A 193 -29.56 12.09 11.88
C ASN A 193 -28.26 11.36 12.24
N ILE A 194 -27.11 11.96 11.92
CA ILE A 194 -25.76 11.41 12.19
C ILE A 194 -25.61 10.95 13.64
N VAL A 195 -26.12 11.74 14.60
CA VAL A 195 -26.10 11.40 16.04
C VAL A 195 -26.92 10.15 16.35
N LYS A 196 -28.11 10.02 15.74
CA LYS A 196 -28.98 8.85 15.92
C LYS A 196 -28.33 7.60 15.33
N ARG A 197 -27.74 7.71 14.12
CA ARG A 197 -26.97 6.63 13.49
C ARG A 197 -25.78 6.19 14.36
N ALA A 198 -25.01 7.14 14.91
CA ALA A 198 -23.90 6.83 15.80
C ALA A 198 -24.36 6.09 17.07
N ARG A 199 -25.46 6.53 17.69
CA ARG A 199 -26.05 5.85 18.85
C ARG A 199 -26.51 4.43 18.51
N ASN A 200 -27.08 4.26 17.32
CA ASN A 200 -27.56 2.96 16.84
C ASN A 200 -26.42 1.98 16.53
N LEU A 201 -25.15 2.42 16.45
CA LEU A 201 -23.99 1.52 16.32
C LEU A 201 -23.56 0.89 17.66
N ILE A 202 -23.98 1.44 18.81
CA ILE A 202 -23.57 0.92 20.12
C ILE A 202 -23.96 -0.56 20.31
N PRO A 203 -25.20 -1.01 19.99
CA PRO A 203 -25.59 -2.43 20.08
C PRO A 203 -24.82 -3.37 19.15
N LEU A 204 -24.11 -2.84 18.15
CA LEU A 204 -23.20 -3.60 17.28
C LEU A 204 -21.79 -3.64 17.89
N LEU A 205 -21.27 -2.49 18.33
CA LEU A 205 -19.90 -2.35 18.83
C LEU A 205 -19.67 -3.14 20.12
N VAL A 206 -20.56 -3.02 21.11
CA VAL A 206 -20.36 -3.65 22.43
C VAL A 206 -20.24 -5.18 22.32
N PRO A 207 -21.14 -5.92 21.65
CA PRO A 207 -20.99 -7.36 21.48
C PRO A 207 -19.75 -7.74 20.66
N LEU A 208 -19.42 -6.97 19.63
CA LEU A 208 -18.24 -7.21 18.81
C LEU A 208 -16.94 -7.09 19.63
N PHE A 209 -16.83 -6.08 20.50
CA PHE A 209 -15.71 -5.92 21.42
C PHE A 209 -15.61 -7.09 22.40
N ILE A 210 -16.71 -7.48 23.04
CA ILE A 210 -16.73 -8.63 23.98
C ILE A 210 -16.26 -9.90 23.26
N SER A 211 -16.72 -10.14 22.03
CA SER A 211 -16.29 -11.31 21.25
C SER A 211 -14.81 -11.24 20.86
N ALA A 212 -14.32 -10.06 20.45
CA ALA A 212 -12.93 -9.87 20.12
C ALA A 212 -12.00 -10.12 21.33
N PHE A 213 -12.36 -9.65 22.53
CA PHE A 213 -11.62 -9.92 23.77
C PHE A 213 -11.62 -11.40 24.11
N ARG A 214 -12.79 -12.05 24.09
CA ARG A 214 -12.89 -13.50 24.33
C ARG A 214 -12.00 -14.28 23.37
N ARG A 215 -11.99 -13.92 22.09
CA ARG A 215 -11.15 -14.58 21.09
C ARG A 215 -9.65 -14.31 21.31
N ALA A 216 -9.29 -13.13 21.80
CA ALA A 216 -7.92 -12.85 22.19
C ALA A 216 -7.47 -13.72 23.36
N ASP A 217 -8.32 -13.88 24.38
CA ASP A 217 -8.06 -14.75 25.54
C ASP A 217 -7.95 -16.23 25.11
N ASP A 218 -8.90 -16.71 24.31
CA ASP A 218 -8.89 -18.09 23.79
C ASP A 218 -7.63 -18.35 22.93
N LEU A 219 -7.23 -17.37 22.11
CA LEU A 219 -6.02 -17.48 21.31
C LEU A 219 -4.77 -17.47 22.19
N ALA A 220 -4.69 -16.60 23.20
CA ALA A 220 -3.56 -16.53 24.12
C ALA A 220 -3.39 -17.86 24.87
N LEU A 221 -4.46 -18.40 25.44
CA LEU A 221 -4.45 -19.70 26.13
C LEU A 221 -4.07 -20.86 25.17
N ALA A 222 -4.57 -20.83 23.93
CA ALA A 222 -4.20 -21.81 22.91
C ALA A 222 -2.72 -21.68 22.47
N MET A 223 -2.15 -20.49 22.51
CA MET A 223 -0.74 -20.24 22.22
C MET A 223 0.15 -20.72 23.38
N GLU A 224 -0.21 -20.41 24.62
CA GLU A 224 0.50 -20.85 25.82
C GLU A 224 0.50 -22.38 25.97
N SER A 225 -0.65 -23.03 25.73
CA SER A 225 -0.74 -24.50 25.75
C SER A 225 0.09 -25.19 24.66
N ARG A 226 0.48 -24.45 23.62
CA ARG A 226 1.42 -24.90 22.58
C ARG A 226 2.86 -24.44 22.86
N CYS A 227 3.15 -23.99 24.07
CA CYS A 227 4.45 -23.49 24.51
C CYS A 227 4.97 -22.32 23.67
N TYR A 228 4.08 -21.41 23.24
CA TYR A 228 4.48 -20.22 22.49
C TYR A 228 5.01 -19.15 23.45
N HIS A 229 6.33 -18.93 23.46
CA HIS A 229 7.03 -18.01 24.37
C HIS A 229 7.68 -16.79 23.67
N GLY A 230 7.08 -16.29 22.57
CA GLY A 230 7.60 -15.13 21.84
C GLY A 230 8.44 -15.49 20.62
N GLY A 231 9.36 -14.61 20.20
CA GLY A 231 10.14 -14.75 18.95
C GLY A 231 11.53 -15.38 19.07
N GLU A 232 12.07 -15.59 20.28
CA GLU A 232 13.44 -16.08 20.47
C GLU A 232 13.54 -17.60 20.29
N GLY A 233 14.59 -18.07 19.60
CA GLY A 233 14.87 -19.50 19.46
C GLY A 233 13.89 -20.31 18.61
N ARG A 234 12.99 -19.66 17.85
CA ARG A 234 11.96 -20.34 17.05
C ARG A 234 12.37 -20.58 15.61
N THR A 235 11.92 -21.71 15.08
CA THR A 235 12.02 -22.06 13.66
C THR A 235 10.79 -21.55 12.90
N ARG A 236 10.95 -21.33 11.59
CA ARG A 236 9.88 -20.87 10.69
C ARG A 236 9.40 -22.03 9.83
N LEU A 237 8.09 -22.21 9.73
CA LEU A 237 7.50 -23.19 8.80
C LEU A 237 7.57 -22.70 7.35
N TYR A 238 7.30 -21.41 7.14
CA TYR A 238 7.39 -20.74 5.85
C TYR A 238 8.63 -19.86 5.84
N GLU A 239 9.65 -20.30 5.10
CA GLU A 239 10.87 -19.52 4.89
C GLU A 239 10.85 -18.86 3.53
N LEU A 240 11.13 -17.55 3.51
CA LEU A 240 11.32 -16.79 2.28
C LEU A 240 12.67 -17.18 1.68
N LYS A 241 12.65 -17.67 0.43
CA LYS A 241 13.83 -18.15 -0.30
C LYS A 241 14.17 -17.17 -1.40
N ILE A 242 15.33 -16.55 -1.27
CA ILE A 242 15.88 -15.67 -2.31
C ILE A 242 16.38 -16.54 -3.46
N GLY A 243 15.82 -16.33 -4.65
CA GLY A 243 16.23 -16.98 -5.89
C GLY A 243 17.18 -16.11 -6.72
N ILE A 244 17.77 -16.70 -7.75
CA ILE A 244 18.63 -15.99 -8.73
C ILE A 244 17.87 -14.84 -9.41
N ARG A 245 16.56 -15.00 -9.62
CA ARG A 245 15.70 -13.98 -10.22
C ARG A 245 15.65 -12.70 -9.39
N ASP A 246 15.73 -12.81 -8.06
CA ASP A 246 15.70 -11.67 -7.16
C ASP A 246 16.99 -10.86 -7.25
N PHE A 247 18.14 -11.54 -7.34
CA PHE A 247 19.43 -10.88 -7.57
C PHE A 247 19.49 -10.18 -8.92
N ILE A 248 18.95 -10.80 -9.98
CA ILE A 248 18.85 -10.16 -11.30
C ILE A 248 17.96 -8.92 -11.22
N ALA A 249 16.79 -9.02 -10.59
CA ALA A 249 15.87 -7.89 -10.43
C ALA A 249 16.49 -6.75 -9.62
N LEU A 250 17.20 -7.06 -8.54
CA LEU A 250 17.91 -6.06 -7.73
C LEU A 250 19.04 -5.40 -8.53
N GLY A 251 19.88 -6.18 -9.21
CA GLY A 251 20.97 -5.65 -10.03
C GLY A 251 20.48 -4.72 -11.13
N LEU A 252 19.42 -5.11 -11.84
CA LEU A 252 18.80 -4.27 -12.87
C LEU A 252 18.22 -2.98 -12.28
N SER A 253 17.61 -3.06 -11.09
CA SER A 253 17.06 -1.89 -10.39
C SER A 253 18.16 -0.93 -9.90
N ILE A 254 19.33 -1.45 -9.48
CA ILE A 254 20.48 -0.62 -9.09
C ILE A 254 21.03 0.12 -10.31
N ILE A 255 21.20 -0.58 -11.44
CA ILE A 255 21.68 0.02 -12.69
C ILE A 255 20.72 1.13 -13.14
N LEU A 256 19.41 0.88 -13.13
CA LEU A 256 18.41 1.89 -13.46
C LEU A 256 18.47 3.09 -12.50
N SER A 257 18.57 2.85 -11.19
CA SER A 257 18.69 3.91 -10.20
C SER A 257 19.93 4.78 -10.44
N LEU A 258 21.08 4.18 -10.77
CA LEU A 258 22.30 4.93 -11.09
C LEU A 258 22.15 5.77 -12.37
N ILE A 259 21.49 5.21 -13.40
CA ILE A 259 21.19 5.95 -14.63
C ILE A 259 20.28 7.15 -14.31
N PHE A 260 19.26 6.97 -13.46
CA PHE A 260 18.36 8.05 -13.05
C PHE A 260 19.00 9.15 -12.21
N ILE A 261 20.10 8.87 -11.50
CA ILE A 261 20.83 9.92 -10.77
C ILE A 261 21.63 10.81 -11.73
N ILE A 262 21.97 10.31 -12.92
CA ILE A 262 22.73 11.05 -13.93
C ILE A 262 21.81 11.95 -14.79
N PHE A 263 20.53 11.58 -14.92
CA PHE A 263 19.53 12.23 -15.78
C PHE A 263 18.53 13.07 -15.01
#